data_AF-A0A7K6LNK7-F1
#
_entry.id   AF-A0A7K6LNK7-F1
#
_cell.length_a   1.000
_cell.length_b   1.000
_cell.length_c   1.000
_cell.angle_alpha   90.00
_cell.angle_beta   90.00
_cell.angle_gamma   90.00
#
_symmetry.space_group_name_H-M   'P 1'
#
loop_
_entity.id
_entity.type
_entity.pdbx_description
1 polymer ?
#
loop_
_entity_poly.entity_id
_entity_poly.type
_entity_poly.pdbx_seq_one_letter_code
_entity_poly.pdbx_strand_id
1 'polypeptide(L)'
;CPSRLLVGAPWDGNGQGDIYKCGMGLQNSSCAKANLGAAAPWLRSSAGHLGMTLVDSKDGGFVACAPLWSQECGTSVFSSGRCVQLNEELQLMRTVAPTAQRCSTYMDIILVLDGSNSIYPWEEVQAFLGNILGRFFIGPGQTQVGVLQYGERLVQEWALGQHPTAQHLLEAARNLTRQEGRETRTAMAIRQA
;
A
#
# COMPACT_ATOMS: atom_id res chain seq x y z
N CYS A 1 -32.86 -27.43 -20.71
CA CYS A 1 -31.57 -26.72 -20.68
C CYS A 1 -30.62 -27.45 -19.75
N PRO A 2 -29.34 -27.67 -20.11
CA PRO A 2 -28.38 -28.22 -19.15
C PRO A 2 -28.22 -27.23 -17.99
N SER A 3 -28.62 -27.65 -16.80
CA SER A 3 -28.47 -26.87 -15.58
C SER A 3 -26.98 -26.80 -15.21
N ARG A 4 -26.49 -25.60 -14.91
CA ARG A 4 -25.10 -25.36 -14.48
C ARG A 4 -25.13 -24.95 -13.01
N LEU A 5 -24.31 -25.59 -12.20
CA LEU A 5 -24.16 -25.28 -10.78
C LEU A 5 -22.82 -24.57 -10.57
N LEU A 6 -22.83 -23.43 -9.89
CA LEU A 6 -21.61 -22.76 -9.44
C LEU A 6 -21.33 -23.17 -7.99
N VAL A 7 -20.08 -23.51 -7.71
CA VAL A 7 -19.62 -23.98 -6.40
C VAL A 7 -18.42 -23.15 -5.99
N GLY A 8 -18.50 -22.50 -4.84
CA GLY A 8 -17.35 -21.85 -4.22
C GLY A 8 -16.54 -22.86 -3.42
N ALA A 9 -15.22 -22.79 -3.50
CA ALA A 9 -14.29 -23.67 -2.78
C ALA A 9 -13.28 -22.82 -1.98
N PRO A 10 -13.70 -22.23 -0.84
CA PRO A 10 -12.89 -21.23 -0.11
C PRO A 10 -11.55 -21.71 0.43
N TRP A 11 -11.37 -23.03 0.57
CA TRP A 11 -10.14 -23.61 1.13
C TRP A 11 -9.18 -24.14 0.07
N ASP A 12 -9.57 -24.10 -1.20
CA ASP A 12 -8.75 -24.55 -2.29
C ASP A 12 -7.46 -23.70 -2.42
N GLY A 13 -6.36 -24.33 -2.83
CA GLY A 13 -5.06 -23.67 -2.92
C GLY A 13 -4.54 -23.11 -1.59
N ASN A 14 -4.71 -23.83 -0.48
CA ASN A 14 -4.27 -23.43 0.87
C ASN A 14 -4.96 -22.15 1.38
N GLY A 15 -6.28 -22.04 1.18
CA GLY A 15 -7.08 -20.91 1.68
C GLY A 15 -7.15 -19.70 0.75
N GLN A 16 -6.54 -19.74 -0.44
CA GLN A 16 -6.77 -18.71 -1.47
C GLN A 16 -8.22 -18.73 -1.94
N GLY A 17 -8.76 -19.93 -2.13
CA GLY A 17 -10.09 -20.21 -2.62
C GLY A 17 -10.22 -20.06 -4.13
N ASP A 18 -11.17 -20.78 -4.72
CA ASP A 18 -11.52 -20.66 -6.14
C ASP A 18 -13.01 -21.00 -6.36
N ILE A 19 -13.46 -20.94 -7.60
CA ILE A 19 -14.83 -21.22 -8.02
C ILE A 19 -14.81 -22.33 -9.05
N TYR A 20 -15.81 -23.19 -8.99
CA TYR A 20 -16.02 -24.30 -9.89
C TYR A 20 -17.36 -24.17 -10.59
N LYS A 21 -17.39 -24.53 -11.87
CA LYS A 21 -18.61 -24.63 -12.67
C LYS A 21 -18.87 -26.10 -12.97
N CYS A 22 -19.96 -26.63 -12.42
CA CYS A 22 -20.34 -28.01 -12.52
C CYS A 22 -21.49 -28.20 -13.50
N GLY A 23 -21.31 -29.10 -14.47
CA GLY A 23 -22.39 -29.54 -15.35
C GLY A 23 -23.28 -30.55 -14.61
N MET A 24 -24.58 -30.28 -14.53
CA MET A 24 -25.55 -31.21 -13.94
C MET A 24 -26.09 -32.12 -15.04
N GLY A 25 -25.37 -33.21 -15.33
CA GLY A 25 -25.82 -34.28 -16.21
C GLY A 25 -26.38 -35.47 -15.42
N LEU A 26 -27.34 -36.21 -16.00
CA LEU A 26 -28.00 -37.37 -15.37
C LEU A 26 -27.08 -38.58 -15.11
N GLN A 27 -25.88 -38.61 -15.71
CA GLN A 27 -24.97 -39.77 -15.68
C GLN A 27 -23.50 -39.40 -15.39
N ASN A 28 -23.07 -38.15 -15.63
CA ASN A 28 -21.71 -37.68 -15.39
C ASN A 28 -21.74 -36.19 -15.02
N SER A 29 -21.44 -35.86 -13.76
CA SER A 29 -21.20 -34.48 -13.32
C SER A 29 -19.71 -34.20 -13.35
N SER A 30 -19.31 -33.17 -14.09
CA SER A 30 -17.93 -32.69 -14.12
C SER A 30 -17.89 -31.22 -13.69
N CYS A 31 -16.89 -30.88 -12.89
CA CYS A 31 -16.65 -29.53 -12.40
C CYS A 31 -15.36 -28.98 -12.99
N ALA A 32 -15.43 -27.84 -13.65
CA ALA A 32 -14.28 -27.12 -14.16
C ALA A 32 -13.90 -25.98 -13.20
N LYS A 33 -12.63 -25.92 -12.81
CA LYS A 33 -12.07 -24.85 -11.97
C LYS A 33 -11.87 -23.57 -12.78
N ALA A 34 -12.21 -22.42 -12.21
CA ALA A 34 -12.07 -21.12 -12.86
C ALA A 34 -10.59 -20.67 -13.00
N ASN A 35 -9.69 -21.13 -12.14
CA ASN A 35 -8.25 -20.84 -12.18
C ASN A 35 -7.95 -19.33 -12.13
N LEU A 36 -8.65 -18.62 -11.24
CA LEU A 36 -8.60 -17.15 -11.17
C LEU A 36 -7.28 -16.59 -10.63
N GLY A 37 -6.43 -17.44 -10.04
CA GLY A 37 -5.14 -16.99 -9.49
C GLY A 37 -4.21 -16.34 -10.53
N ALA A 38 -4.33 -16.64 -11.83
CA ALA A 38 -3.57 -15.95 -12.88
C ALA A 38 -4.17 -14.57 -13.24
N ALA A 39 -5.51 -14.48 -13.28
CA ALA A 39 -6.22 -13.25 -13.66
C ALA A 39 -6.33 -12.24 -12.51
N ALA A 40 -6.36 -12.70 -11.26
CA ALA A 40 -6.43 -11.90 -10.05
C ALA A 40 -5.20 -12.17 -9.15
N PRO A 41 -4.05 -11.50 -9.39
CA PRO A 41 -2.80 -11.75 -8.66
C PRO A 41 -2.90 -11.61 -7.14
N TRP A 42 -3.83 -10.78 -6.66
CA TRP A 42 -4.07 -10.55 -5.24
C TRP A 42 -4.64 -11.77 -4.50
N LEU A 43 -5.16 -12.77 -5.21
CA LEU A 43 -5.55 -14.04 -4.61
C LEU A 43 -4.34 -14.84 -4.14
N ARG A 44 -3.15 -14.58 -4.71
CA ARG A 44 -1.91 -15.28 -4.34
C ARG A 44 -1.24 -14.70 -3.10
N SER A 45 -1.54 -13.45 -2.75
CA SER A 45 -0.82 -12.71 -1.72
C SER A 45 -1.32 -13.00 -0.30
N SER A 46 -2.54 -13.49 -0.14
CA SER A 46 -3.10 -13.85 1.17
C SER A 46 -4.23 -14.87 1.03
N ALA A 47 -4.52 -15.61 2.11
CA ALA A 47 -5.66 -16.52 2.19
C ALA A 47 -6.97 -15.72 2.25
N GLY A 48 -7.48 -15.35 1.06
CA GLY A 48 -8.69 -14.54 0.95
C GLY A 48 -9.99 -15.34 1.10
N HIS A 49 -9.92 -16.67 0.97
CA HIS A 49 -11.07 -17.56 0.97
C HIS A 49 -12.10 -17.19 -0.10
N LEU A 50 -11.64 -17.01 -1.34
CA LEU A 50 -12.51 -16.71 -2.47
C LEU A 50 -13.56 -17.80 -2.67
N GLY A 51 -14.80 -17.39 -2.88
CA GLY A 51 -15.93 -18.30 -3.08
C GLY A 51 -16.75 -18.55 -1.81
N MET A 52 -16.44 -17.91 -0.68
CA MET A 52 -17.33 -17.91 0.50
C MET A 52 -18.65 -17.19 0.24
N THR A 53 -18.67 -16.26 -0.73
CA THR A 53 -19.88 -15.58 -1.17
C THR A 53 -19.92 -15.58 -2.69
N LEU A 54 -21.03 -16.04 -3.24
CA LEU A 54 -21.32 -16.06 -4.66
C LEU A 54 -22.69 -15.43 -4.89
N VAL A 55 -22.76 -14.49 -5.82
CA VAL A 55 -23.97 -13.76 -6.15
C VAL A 55 -24.10 -13.64 -7.66
N ASP A 56 -25.31 -13.82 -8.19
CA ASP A 56 -25.61 -13.59 -9.60
C ASP A 56 -25.53 -12.10 -9.95
N SER A 57 -24.96 -11.77 -11.12
CA SER A 57 -24.78 -10.40 -11.56
C SER A 57 -25.90 -9.98 -12.51
N LYS A 58 -26.53 -8.83 -12.25
CA LYS A 58 -27.61 -8.29 -13.10
C LYS A 58 -27.17 -8.01 -14.54
N ASP A 59 -25.88 -7.74 -14.75
CA ASP A 59 -25.29 -7.48 -16.07
C ASP A 59 -24.88 -8.77 -16.81
N GLY A 60 -25.30 -9.94 -16.30
CA GLY A 60 -24.80 -11.25 -16.71
C GLY A 60 -23.56 -11.67 -15.91
N GLY A 61 -23.34 -12.98 -15.87
CA GLY A 61 -22.25 -13.59 -15.08
C GLY A 61 -22.52 -13.56 -13.57
N PHE A 62 -21.46 -13.50 -12.77
CA PHE A 62 -21.57 -13.60 -11.30
C PHE A 62 -20.43 -12.88 -10.60
N VAL A 63 -20.63 -12.60 -9.32
CA VAL A 63 -19.65 -12.00 -8.42
C VAL A 63 -19.26 -13.03 -7.38
N ALA A 64 -17.96 -13.16 -7.16
CA ALA A 64 -17.41 -14.00 -6.10
C ALA A 64 -16.54 -13.18 -5.17
N CYS A 65 -16.72 -13.37 -3.87
CA CYS A 65 -16.01 -12.61 -2.87
C CYS A 65 -15.14 -13.48 -1.97
N ALA A 66 -14.05 -12.87 -1.52
CA ALA A 66 -13.05 -13.29 -0.57
C ALA A 66 -13.14 -12.35 0.65
N PRO A 67 -14.14 -12.51 1.53
CA PRO A 67 -14.42 -11.53 2.60
C PRO A 67 -13.35 -11.49 3.70
N LEU A 68 -12.53 -12.54 3.83
CA LEU A 68 -11.42 -12.59 4.78
C LEU A 68 -10.09 -12.13 4.19
N TRP A 69 -10.08 -11.66 2.93
CA TRP A 69 -8.87 -11.06 2.38
C TRP A 69 -8.45 -9.85 3.21
N SER A 70 -7.22 -9.92 3.70
CA SER A 70 -6.60 -8.90 4.53
C SER A 70 -5.39 -8.27 3.84
N GLN A 71 -5.15 -7.01 4.19
CA GLN A 71 -3.99 -6.24 3.78
C GLN A 71 -3.22 -5.76 5.00
N GLU A 72 -1.91 -5.94 4.97
CA GLU A 72 -1.00 -5.36 5.96
C GLU A 72 -0.73 -3.89 5.62
N CYS A 73 -0.89 -3.03 6.62
CA CYS A 73 -0.58 -1.61 6.56
C CYS A 73 0.27 -1.25 7.78
N GLY A 74 1.60 -1.24 7.62
CA GLY A 74 2.52 -1.07 8.74
C GLY A 74 2.43 -2.25 9.69
N THR A 75 2.11 -2.01 10.96
CA THR A 75 1.92 -3.05 11.99
C THR A 75 0.48 -3.54 12.12
N SER A 76 -0.44 -3.00 11.33
CA SER A 76 -1.88 -3.30 11.40
C SER A 76 -2.32 -4.15 10.21
N VAL A 77 -3.29 -5.04 10.45
CA VAL A 77 -3.91 -5.88 9.43
C VAL A 77 -5.35 -5.43 9.23
N PHE A 78 -5.72 -5.06 8.00
CA PHE A 78 -7.06 -4.61 7.65
C PHE A 78 -7.76 -5.64 6.77
N SER A 79 -8.80 -6.27 7.30
CA SER A 79 -9.66 -7.20 6.56
C SER A 79 -10.83 -6.43 5.96
N SER A 80 -10.70 -6.05 4.68
CA SER A 80 -11.75 -5.32 3.95
C SER A 80 -12.54 -6.22 2.99
N GLY A 81 -12.02 -7.40 2.68
CA GLY A 81 -12.58 -8.31 1.68
C GLY A 81 -12.43 -7.77 0.25
N ARG A 82 -12.32 -8.68 -0.72
CA ARG A 82 -12.27 -8.34 -2.14
C ARG A 82 -13.13 -9.29 -2.95
N CYS A 83 -13.66 -8.80 -4.06
CA CYS A 83 -14.47 -9.60 -4.96
C CYS A 83 -13.94 -9.53 -6.39
N VAL A 84 -14.35 -10.51 -7.19
CA VAL A 84 -14.18 -10.55 -8.63
C VAL A 84 -15.54 -10.60 -9.29
N GLN A 85 -15.75 -9.82 -10.35
CA GLN A 85 -16.87 -10.01 -11.27
C GLN A 85 -16.38 -10.85 -12.44
N LEU A 86 -17.15 -11.86 -12.78
CA LEU A 86 -16.86 -12.87 -13.78
C LEU A 86 -18.00 -12.92 -14.80
N ASN A 87 -17.68 -13.17 -16.07
CA ASN A 87 -18.69 -13.45 -17.09
C ASN A 87 -19.16 -14.92 -16.99
N GLU A 88 -20.09 -15.33 -17.87
CA GLU A 88 -20.63 -16.70 -17.88
C GLU A 88 -19.56 -17.78 -18.15
N GLU A 89 -18.46 -17.40 -18.80
CA GLU A 89 -17.30 -18.25 -19.11
C GLU A 89 -16.27 -18.34 -17.97
N LEU A 90 -16.55 -17.78 -16.78
CA LEU A 90 -15.62 -17.68 -15.65
C LEU A 90 -14.37 -16.79 -15.94
N GLN A 91 -14.44 -15.88 -16.90
CA GLN A 91 -13.36 -14.94 -17.17
C GLN A 91 -13.50 -13.69 -16.31
N LEU A 92 -12.39 -13.24 -15.74
CA LEU A 92 -12.34 -12.04 -14.91
C LEU A 92 -12.66 -10.79 -15.71
N MET A 93 -13.72 -10.09 -15.31
CA MET A 93 -14.11 -8.82 -15.90
C MET A 93 -13.53 -7.64 -15.11
N ARG A 94 -13.68 -7.65 -13.78
CA ARG A 94 -13.09 -6.64 -12.90
C ARG A 94 -12.92 -7.16 -11.48
N THR A 95 -12.02 -6.52 -10.73
CA THR A 95 -11.94 -6.67 -9.27
C THR A 95 -12.79 -5.59 -8.61
N VAL A 96 -13.52 -5.95 -7.56
CA VAL A 96 -14.40 -5.06 -6.79
C VAL A 96 -13.92 -5.08 -5.35
N ALA A 97 -13.51 -3.92 -4.83
CA ALA A 97 -13.03 -3.81 -3.45
C ALA A 97 -13.50 -2.46 -2.88
N PRO A 98 -14.79 -2.33 -2.55
CA PRO A 98 -15.41 -1.04 -2.24
C PRO A 98 -14.95 -0.50 -0.88
N THR A 99 -14.58 -1.40 0.03
CA THR A 99 -14.09 -1.14 1.39
C THR A 99 -12.56 -1.22 1.47
N ALA A 100 -11.86 -1.40 0.35
CA ALA A 100 -10.40 -1.45 0.37
C ALA A 100 -9.85 -0.11 0.83
N GLN A 101 -9.34 -0.09 2.06
CA GLN A 101 -8.67 1.04 2.62
C GLN A 101 -7.28 1.13 2.00
N ARG A 102 -6.94 2.29 1.44
CA ARG A 102 -5.54 2.57 1.12
C ARG A 102 -4.79 2.64 2.45
N CYS A 103 -3.63 1.99 2.56
CA CYS A 103 -2.74 2.13 3.71
C CYS A 103 -2.20 3.57 3.75
N SER A 104 -3.01 4.50 4.26
CA SER A 104 -2.66 5.91 4.34
C SER A 104 -1.97 6.18 5.67
N THR A 105 -0.68 6.47 5.63
CA THR A 105 0.05 7.04 6.76
C THR A 105 0.00 8.55 6.63
N TYR A 106 -0.85 9.22 7.42
CA TYR A 106 -0.89 10.68 7.48
C TYR A 106 0.00 11.13 8.63
N MET A 107 1.14 11.74 8.32
CA MET A 107 2.06 12.25 9.32
C MET A 107 2.83 13.43 8.77
N ASP A 108 2.91 14.50 9.55
CA ASP A 108 3.79 15.62 9.27
C ASP A 108 5.05 15.46 10.11
N ILE A 109 6.21 15.44 9.45
CA ILE A 109 7.51 15.26 10.09
C ILE A 109 8.35 16.50 9.81
N ILE A 110 8.80 17.18 10.87
CA ILE A 110 9.80 18.25 10.77
C ILE A 110 11.12 17.71 11.32
N LEU A 111 12.14 17.64 10.48
CA LEU A 111 13.49 17.27 10.90
C LEU A 111 14.29 18.55 11.16
N VAL A 112 14.78 18.70 12.39
CA VAL A 112 15.58 19.86 12.82
C VAL A 112 17.04 19.42 12.95
N LEU A 113 17.88 19.87 12.03
CA LEU A 113 19.25 19.39 11.84
C LEU A 113 20.27 20.41 12.34
N ASP A 114 21.25 19.95 13.12
CA ASP A 114 22.38 20.77 13.54
C ASP A 114 23.36 20.96 12.36
N GLY A 115 23.43 22.18 11.83
CA GLY A 115 24.31 22.61 10.74
C GLY A 115 25.57 23.33 11.20
N SER A 116 25.91 23.27 12.48
CA SER A 116 27.11 23.93 13.04
C SER A 116 28.42 23.28 12.58
N ASN A 117 29.54 24.02 12.70
CA ASN A 117 30.85 23.54 12.24
C ASN A 117 31.35 22.29 12.97
N SER A 118 30.86 22.01 14.19
CA SER A 118 31.20 20.80 14.95
C SER A 118 30.60 19.52 14.37
N ILE A 119 29.59 19.62 13.50
CA ILE A 119 29.01 18.47 12.82
C ILE A 119 29.79 18.23 11.53
N TYR A 120 30.72 17.27 11.60
CA TYR A 120 31.51 16.80 10.48
C TYR A 120 31.85 15.31 10.69
N PRO A 121 31.79 14.47 9.65
CA PRO A 121 31.57 14.87 8.26
C PRO A 121 30.06 14.90 7.90
N TRP A 122 29.66 15.78 6.98
CA TRP A 122 28.24 16.09 6.74
C TRP A 122 27.49 15.00 5.99
N GLU A 123 28.21 14.20 5.20
CA GLU A 123 27.67 13.06 4.46
C GLU A 123 26.97 12.03 5.36
N GLU A 124 27.35 11.92 6.63
CA GLU A 124 26.67 11.04 7.59
C GLU A 124 25.25 11.52 7.91
N VAL A 125 25.05 12.85 7.97
CA VAL A 125 23.71 13.44 8.14
C VAL A 125 22.87 13.20 6.87
N GLN A 126 23.46 13.36 5.68
CA GLN A 126 22.78 13.07 4.42
C GLN A 126 22.41 11.58 4.31
N ALA A 127 23.30 10.68 4.72
CA ALA A 127 23.07 9.24 4.75
C ALA A 127 21.96 8.87 5.74
N PHE A 128 21.95 9.47 6.93
CA PHE A 128 20.86 9.32 7.90
C PHE A 128 19.52 9.77 7.31
N LEU A 129 19.46 10.95 6.67
CA LEU A 129 18.27 11.43 5.99
C LEU A 129 17.81 10.46 4.90
N GLY A 130 18.71 9.96 4.06
CA GLY A 130 18.38 8.98 3.03
C GLY A 130 17.77 7.70 3.63
N ASN A 131 18.34 7.19 4.71
CA ASN A 131 17.89 5.97 5.38
C ASN A 131 16.53 6.12 6.06
N ILE A 132 16.23 7.28 6.66
CA ILE A 132 14.95 7.49 7.35
C ILE A 132 13.84 7.86 6.36
N LEU A 133 14.11 8.74 5.39
CA LEU A 133 13.12 9.18 4.40
C LEU A 133 12.69 8.04 3.48
N GLY A 134 13.59 7.11 3.16
CA GLY A 134 13.29 5.91 2.38
C GLY A 134 12.34 4.92 3.07
N ARG A 135 12.04 5.09 4.36
CA ARG A 135 11.12 4.23 5.12
C ARG A 135 9.69 4.77 5.19
N PHE A 136 9.46 6.03 4.82
CA PHE A 136 8.15 6.64 4.87
C PHE A 136 7.43 6.56 3.52
N PHE A 137 6.10 6.42 3.57
CA PHE A 137 5.25 6.54 2.38
C PHE A 137 4.95 8.02 2.12
N ILE A 138 5.74 8.61 1.22
CA ILE A 138 5.67 10.03 0.87
C ILE A 138 4.75 10.23 -0.33
N GLY A 139 3.77 11.14 -0.18
CA GLY A 139 2.83 11.45 -1.24
C GLY A 139 1.85 12.56 -0.88
N PRO A 140 1.17 13.17 -1.88
CA PRO A 140 0.02 14.03 -1.63
C PRO A 140 -1.08 13.26 -0.88
N GLY A 141 -1.47 13.74 0.30
CA GLY A 141 -2.39 13.01 1.18
C GLY A 141 -1.75 11.78 1.85
N GLN A 142 -0.44 11.77 2.06
CA GLN A 142 0.31 10.81 2.88
C GLN A 142 1.32 11.57 3.74
N THR A 143 2.41 10.93 4.16
CA THR A 143 3.45 11.56 4.97
C THR A 143 4.10 12.72 4.21
N GLN A 144 4.24 13.86 4.89
CA GLN A 144 4.96 15.02 4.41
C GLN A 144 6.16 15.30 5.31
N VAL A 145 7.26 15.75 4.71
CA VAL A 145 8.50 15.99 5.46
C VAL A 145 9.03 17.39 5.16
N GLY A 146 9.22 18.17 6.21
CA GLY A 146 9.93 19.44 6.21
C GLY A 146 11.31 19.28 6.85
N VAL A 147 12.27 20.10 6.43
CA VAL A 147 13.61 20.15 7.02
C VAL A 147 13.96 21.58 7.39
N LEU A 148 14.40 21.71 8.64
CA LEU A 148 15.01 22.91 9.18
C LEU A 148 16.46 22.61 9.51
N GLN A 149 17.35 23.56 9.24
CA GLN A 149 18.74 23.50 9.67
C GLN A 149 19.02 24.64 10.64
N TYR A 150 19.81 24.38 11.69
CA TYR A 150 20.15 25.38 12.69
C TYR A 150 21.64 25.43 13.00
N GLY A 151 22.12 26.62 13.31
CA GLY A 151 23.47 26.90 13.82
C GLY A 151 23.44 28.24 14.54
N GLU A 152 24.00 29.27 13.92
CA GLU A 152 23.85 30.68 14.35
C GLU A 152 22.44 31.24 14.06
N ARG A 153 21.81 30.76 12.98
CA ARG A 153 20.45 31.08 12.54
C ARG A 153 19.70 29.81 12.18
N LEU A 154 18.37 29.88 12.17
CA LEU A 154 17.47 28.85 11.67
C LEU A 154 17.21 29.09 10.18
N VAL A 155 17.30 28.04 9.37
CA VAL A 155 17.03 28.05 7.94
C VAL A 155 16.02 26.96 7.62
N GLN A 156 14.96 27.31 6.91
CA GLN A 156 14.05 26.32 6.35
C GLN A 156 14.60 25.86 5.00
N GLU A 157 15.11 24.64 4.97
CA GLU A 157 15.67 24.03 3.76
C GLU A 157 14.54 23.62 2.82
N TRP A 158 13.46 23.04 3.37
CA TRP A 158 12.21 22.86 2.65
C TRP A 158 10.99 22.73 3.59
N ALA A 159 9.85 23.20 3.09
CA ALA A 159 8.55 23.12 3.75
C ALA A 159 7.91 21.72 3.63
N LEU A 160 6.91 21.45 4.47
CA LEU A 160 6.00 20.32 4.27
C LEU A 160 5.36 20.38 2.88
N GLY A 161 5.31 19.24 2.19
CA GLY A 161 4.73 19.11 0.86
C GLY A 161 5.56 19.68 -0.30
N GLN A 162 6.69 20.36 -0.03
CA GLN A 162 7.57 20.91 -1.07
C GLN A 162 8.19 19.81 -1.94
N HIS A 163 8.48 18.65 -1.35
CA HIS A 163 8.94 17.46 -2.06
C HIS A 163 7.85 16.37 -1.98
N PRO A 164 6.96 16.28 -2.99
CA PRO A 164 5.76 15.45 -2.90
C PRO A 164 6.00 13.96 -3.12
N THR A 165 7.23 13.53 -3.42
CA THR A 165 7.57 12.13 -3.68
C THR A 165 8.82 11.73 -2.92
N ALA A 166 8.93 10.45 -2.59
CA ALA A 166 10.12 9.89 -1.93
C ALA A 166 11.39 10.14 -2.76
N GLN A 167 11.31 10.03 -4.09
CA GLN A 167 12.43 10.29 -4.97
C GLN A 167 12.94 11.74 -4.85
N HIS A 168 12.04 12.73 -4.92
CA HIS A 168 12.43 14.14 -4.78
C HIS A 168 13.00 14.45 -3.40
N LEU A 169 12.45 13.85 -2.33
CA LEU A 169 13.00 14.00 -0.98
C LEU A 169 14.41 13.41 -0.86
N LEU A 170 14.66 12.22 -1.43
CA LEU A 170 15.97 11.58 -1.40
C LEU A 170 17.00 12.35 -2.24
N GLU A 171 16.60 12.95 -3.35
CA GLU A 171 17.44 13.86 -4.13
C GLU A 171 17.77 15.14 -3.36
N ALA A 172 16.77 15.76 -2.72
CA ALA A 172 16.96 16.95 -1.89
C ALA A 172 17.88 16.66 -0.69
N ALA A 173 17.70 15.52 -0.01
CA ALA A 173 18.54 15.09 1.11
C ALA A 173 20.02 14.88 0.70
N ARG A 174 20.27 14.29 -0.48
CA ARG A 174 21.63 14.11 -1.01
C ARG A 174 22.31 15.44 -1.36
N ASN A 175 21.53 16.43 -1.78
CA ASN A 175 22.03 17.75 -2.18
C ASN A 175 22.00 18.77 -1.04
N LEU A 176 21.51 18.37 0.16
CA LEU A 176 21.42 19.27 1.30
C LEU A 176 22.81 19.62 1.80
N THR A 177 23.16 20.90 1.74
CA THR A 177 24.46 21.41 2.21
C THR A 177 24.38 21.86 3.67
N ARG A 178 25.49 21.70 4.39
CA ARG A 178 25.63 22.25 5.73
C ARG A 178 25.70 23.78 5.66
N GLN A 179 25.03 24.46 6.56
CA GLN A 179 24.93 25.90 6.68
C GLN A 179 26.26 26.51 7.11
N GLU A 180 26.99 25.79 7.95
CA GLU A 180 28.22 26.26 8.59
C GLU A 180 27.95 27.40 9.58
N GLY A 181 28.80 27.52 10.59
CA GLY A 181 28.62 28.51 11.65
C GLY A 181 29.41 28.19 12.92
N ARG A 182 29.68 29.24 13.70
CA ARG A 182 30.47 29.17 14.94
C ARG A 182 29.62 28.86 16.17
N GLU A 183 28.31 28.93 16.06
CA GLU A 183 27.39 28.69 17.18
C GLU A 183 26.38 27.57 16.88
N THR A 184 25.85 27.00 17.96
CA THR A 184 24.84 25.92 17.94
C THR A 184 23.66 26.35 18.81
N ARG A 185 22.70 27.07 18.23
CA ARG A 185 21.56 27.64 18.96
C ARG A 185 20.34 26.72 18.98
N THR A 186 20.49 25.50 19.54
CA THR A 186 19.42 24.48 19.58
C THR A 186 18.13 25.00 20.23
N ALA A 187 18.23 25.72 21.35
CA ALA A 187 17.06 26.25 22.06
C ALA A 187 16.32 27.36 21.29
N MET A 188 16.98 28.04 20.35
CA MET A 188 16.33 28.98 19.45
C MET A 188 15.60 28.24 18.34
N ALA A 189 16.26 27.23 17.74
CA ALA A 189 15.69 26.40 16.70
C ALA A 189 14.38 25.74 17.13
N ILE A 190 14.36 25.10 18.31
CA ILE A 190 13.16 24.42 18.83
C ILE A 190 12.01 25.40 19.10
N ARG A 191 12.31 26.65 19.49
CA ARG A 191 11.26 27.66 19.74
C ARG A 191 10.63 28.22 18.47
N GLN A 192 11.30 28.06 17.32
CA GLN A 192 10.91 28.65 16.04
C GLN A 192 10.53 27.60 14.99
N ALA A 193 10.76 26.32 15.28
CA ALA A 193 10.34 25.16 14.48
C ALA A 193 8.85 24.87 14.67
#